data_AF-A0A434QR26-F1
#
_entry.id   AF-A0A434QR26-F1
#
_cell.length_a   1.000
_cell.length_b   1.000
_cell.length_c   1.000
_cell.angle_alpha   90.00
_cell.angle_beta   90.00
_cell.angle_gamma   90.00
#
_symmetry.space_group_name_H-M   'P 1'
#
loop_
_entity.id
_entity.type
_entity.pdbx_description
1 polymer ?
#
loop_
_entity_poly.entity_id
_entity_poly.type
_entity_poly.pdbx_seq_one_letter_code
_entity_poly.pdbx_strand_id
1 'polypeptide(L)'
;VLLIGHAGHPEVIGTMGQLPEGAVTLIETEADAASFVPADPAALGFVTQTTLSVEDTAGIIRALQERFPELHAPAAESICYATTNRQEAVKETAAGADLFLVVGAPNSSNSRRLVEVAERAGAAMSLLVQRASEIPWDEIGRIST
;
A
#
# COMPACT_ATOMS: atom_id res chain seq x y z
N VAL A 1 11.23 11.61 -11.78
CA VAL A 1 9.96 11.40 -11.03
C VAL A 1 10.13 10.17 -10.15
N LEU A 2 9.61 10.18 -8.93
CA LEU A 2 9.55 9.00 -8.07
C LEU A 2 8.17 8.35 -8.21
N LEU A 3 8.12 7.05 -8.46
CA LEU A 3 6.90 6.27 -8.37
C LEU A 3 6.98 5.43 -7.10
N ILE A 4 6.09 5.69 -6.14
CA ILE A 4 5.95 4.87 -4.95
C ILE A 4 4.98 3.73 -5.30
N GLY A 5 5.41 2.48 -5.21
CA GLY A 5 4.62 1.36 -5.71
C GLY A 5 5.27 0.00 -5.45
N HIS A 6 4.66 -1.06 -5.98
CA HIS A 6 5.23 -2.40 -5.93
C HIS A 6 5.76 -2.88 -7.27
N ALA A 7 7.00 -3.37 -7.30
CA ALA A 7 7.59 -3.95 -8.50
C ALA A 7 6.73 -5.10 -9.02
N GLY A 8 6.59 -5.16 -10.34
CA GLY A 8 5.80 -6.21 -11.01
C GLY A 8 4.28 -6.02 -10.95
N HIS A 9 3.75 -5.01 -10.24
CA HIS A 9 2.31 -4.71 -10.30
C HIS A 9 1.94 -4.14 -11.69
N PRO A 10 0.83 -4.58 -12.32
CA PRO A 10 0.45 -4.12 -13.66
C PRO A 10 0.35 -2.59 -13.79
N GLU A 11 -0.16 -1.92 -12.75
CA GLU A 11 -0.24 -0.45 -12.71
C GLU A 11 1.14 0.22 -12.69
N VAL A 12 2.10 -0.34 -11.95
CA VAL A 12 3.47 0.18 -11.86
C VAL A 12 4.17 -0.01 -13.20
N ILE A 13 4.07 -1.22 -13.80
CA ILE A 13 4.61 -1.50 -15.14
C ILE A 13 4.01 -0.53 -16.17
N GLY A 14 2.70 -0.34 -16.14
CA GLY A 14 2.00 0.55 -17.06
C GLY A 14 2.43 2.00 -16.92
N THR A 15 2.62 2.49 -15.69
CA THR A 15 3.03 3.86 -15.38
C THR A 15 4.48 4.13 -15.76
N MET A 16 5.39 3.23 -15.39
CA MET A 16 6.81 3.34 -15.77
C MET A 16 7.00 3.26 -17.29
N GLY A 17 6.17 2.48 -17.98
CA GLY A 17 6.21 2.35 -19.45
C GLY A 17 5.74 3.58 -20.23
N GLN A 18 5.17 4.61 -19.58
CA GLN A 18 4.74 5.84 -20.28
C GLN A 18 5.88 6.84 -20.51
N LEU A 19 7.02 6.66 -19.84
CA LEU A 19 8.11 7.63 -19.83
C LEU A 19 9.42 7.01 -20.30
N PRO A 20 10.38 7.82 -20.80
CA PRO A 20 11.70 7.34 -21.17
C PRO A 20 12.41 6.62 -20.01
N GLU A 21 13.28 5.68 -20.34
CA GLU A 21 14.10 4.98 -19.36
C GLU A 21 14.91 5.98 -18.50
N GLY A 22 14.89 5.76 -17.18
CA GLY A 22 15.54 6.65 -16.21
C GLY A 22 14.73 7.90 -15.82
N ALA A 23 13.60 8.21 -16.48
CA ALA A 23 12.75 9.33 -16.10
C ALA A 23 11.95 9.08 -14.80
N VAL A 24 11.68 7.80 -14.51
CA VAL A 24 10.97 7.35 -13.30
C VAL A 24 11.86 6.40 -12.50
N THR A 25 11.93 6.61 -11.19
CA THR A 25 12.54 5.67 -10.25
C THR A 25 11.47 5.09 -9.34
N LEU A 26 11.43 3.77 -9.22
CA LEU A 26 10.52 3.06 -8.31
C LEU A 26 11.08 3.10 -6.88
N ILE A 27 10.22 3.40 -5.92
CA ILE A 27 10.51 3.38 -4.48
C ILE A 27 9.45 2.48 -3.83
N GLU A 28 9.86 1.40 -3.17
CA GLU A 28 8.90 0.45 -2.56
C GLU A 28 8.86 0.57 -1.04
N THR A 29 9.95 1.05 -0.43
CA THR A 29 10.15 1.05 1.03
C THR A 29 10.83 2.32 1.54
N GLU A 30 10.80 2.54 2.86
CA GLU A 30 11.56 3.61 3.51
C GLU A 30 13.09 3.44 3.32
N ALA A 31 13.57 2.20 3.17
CA ALA A 31 14.98 1.92 2.89
C ALA A 31 15.38 2.33 1.47
N ASP A 32 14.50 2.10 0.48
CA ASP A 32 14.69 2.61 -0.88
C ASP A 32 14.69 4.14 -0.87
N ALA A 33 13.74 4.74 -0.15
CA ALA A 33 13.67 6.18 0.04
C ALA A 33 14.92 6.74 0.72
N ALA A 34 15.55 6.02 1.65
CA ALA A 34 16.79 6.43 2.33
C ALA A 34 18.05 6.28 1.46
N SER A 35 18.07 5.30 0.56
CA SER A 35 19.22 4.99 -0.29
C SER A 35 19.19 5.71 -1.65
N PHE A 36 18.03 6.23 -2.06
CA PHE A 36 17.86 6.93 -3.33
C PHE A 36 18.78 8.15 -3.49
N VAL A 37 19.39 8.31 -4.65
CA VAL A 37 20.23 9.47 -4.99
C VAL A 37 19.72 10.06 -6.31
N PRO A 38 19.14 11.28 -6.30
CA PRO A 38 18.66 11.93 -7.52
C PRO A 38 19.81 12.57 -8.30
N ALA A 39 19.62 12.75 -9.60
CA ALA A 39 20.51 13.58 -10.42
C ALA A 39 20.40 15.06 -10.06
N ASP A 40 19.18 15.53 -9.78
CA ASP A 40 18.90 16.89 -9.29
C ASP A 40 17.90 16.82 -8.12
N PRO A 41 18.34 17.08 -6.87
CA PRO A 41 17.46 17.09 -5.70
C PRO A 41 16.36 18.17 -5.73
N ALA A 42 16.57 19.29 -6.45
CA ALA A 42 15.63 20.41 -6.50
C ALA A 42 14.50 20.18 -7.51
N ALA A 43 14.71 19.27 -8.47
CA ALA A 43 13.76 18.95 -9.54
C ALA A 43 13.08 17.59 -9.34
N LEU A 44 12.62 17.32 -8.12
CA LEU A 44 11.92 16.09 -7.78
C LEU A 44 10.42 16.28 -7.62
N GLY A 45 9.67 15.28 -8.08
CA GLY A 45 8.26 15.09 -7.78
C GLY A 45 7.94 13.60 -7.71
N PHE A 46 6.87 13.26 -7.01
CA PHE A 46 6.45 11.87 -6.82
C PHE A 46 4.99 11.63 -7.22
N VAL A 47 4.68 10.38 -7.54
CA VAL A 47 3.33 9.83 -7.70
C VAL A 47 3.29 8.47 -7.00
N THR A 48 2.10 7.99 -6.64
CA THR A 48 1.93 6.68 -5.99
C THR A 48 1.06 5.75 -6.81
N GLN A 49 1.23 4.44 -6.61
CA GLN A 49 0.24 3.45 -7.01
C GLN A 49 -1.06 3.67 -6.21
N THR A 50 -2.20 3.46 -6.84
CA THR A 50 -3.53 3.79 -6.30
C THR A 50 -3.99 2.91 -5.14
N THR A 51 -3.43 1.70 -5.02
CA THR A 51 -3.88 0.64 -4.10
C THR A 51 -2.91 0.35 -2.96
N LEU A 52 -2.06 1.31 -2.61
CA LEU A 52 -1.07 1.14 -1.53
C LEU A 52 -1.70 1.27 -0.14
N SER A 53 -0.96 0.80 0.86
CA SER A 53 -1.24 1.11 2.27
C SER A 53 -1.03 2.60 2.51
N VAL A 54 -2.02 3.29 3.05
CA VAL A 54 -1.95 4.75 3.28
C VAL A 54 -0.84 5.09 4.28
N GLU A 55 -0.69 4.29 5.34
CA GLU A 55 0.33 4.51 6.37
C GLU A 55 1.74 4.22 5.89
N ASP A 56 1.96 3.08 5.21
CA ASP A 56 3.28 2.72 4.71
C ASP A 56 3.75 3.75 3.68
N THR A 57 2.83 4.20 2.82
CA THR A 57 3.10 5.26 1.83
C THR A 57 3.43 6.59 2.53
N ALA A 58 2.72 6.96 3.59
CA ALA A 58 3.02 8.17 4.37
C ALA A 58 4.42 8.11 5.01
N GLY A 59 4.85 6.94 5.48
CA GLY A 59 6.20 6.70 5.99
C GLY A 59 7.27 6.96 4.93
N ILE A 60 7.09 6.40 3.72
CA ILE A 60 7.97 6.61 2.57
C ILE A 60 8.03 8.08 2.17
N ILE A 61 6.88 8.74 2.03
CA ILE A 61 6.80 10.15 1.66
C ILE A 61 7.52 11.03 2.69
N ARG A 62 7.32 10.77 3.99
CA ARG A 62 8.01 11.50 5.06
C ARG A 62 9.52 11.34 4.96
N ALA A 63 10.02 10.11 4.78
CA ALA A 63 11.44 9.84 4.62
C ALA A 63 12.02 10.57 3.38
N LEU A 64 11.28 10.61 2.27
CA LEU A 64 11.69 11.35 1.08
C LEU A 64 11.69 12.87 1.30
N GLN A 65 10.68 13.43 1.97
CA GLN A 65 10.58 14.86 2.26
C GLN A 65 11.66 15.35 3.24
N GLU A 66 12.02 14.52 4.23
CA GLU A 66 13.13 14.82 5.15
C GLU A 66 14.48 14.91 4.40
N ARG A 67 14.67 14.08 3.37
CA ARG A 67 15.89 14.08 2.54
C ARG A 67 15.87 15.14 1.45
N PHE A 68 14.70 15.42 0.89
CA PHE A 68 14.51 16.32 -0.25
C PHE A 68 13.39 17.33 0.07
N PRO A 69 13.71 18.44 0.76
CA PRO A 69 12.72 19.44 1.17
C PRO A 69 11.98 20.12 0.01
N GLU A 70 12.56 20.11 -1.20
CA GLU A 70 11.97 20.63 -2.44
C GLU A 70 11.17 19.58 -3.22
N LEU A 71 10.89 18.40 -2.64
CA LEU A 71 10.11 17.35 -3.27
C LEU A 71 8.66 17.83 -3.51
N HIS A 72 8.27 17.88 -4.78
CA HIS A 72 6.93 18.28 -5.17
C HIS A 72 5.93 17.13 -5.04
N ALA A 73 4.87 17.38 -4.27
CA ALA A 73 3.71 16.49 -4.22
C ALA A 73 2.88 16.58 -5.51
N PRO A 74 2.17 15.51 -5.89
CA PRO A 74 1.24 15.58 -7.01
C PRO A 74 0.08 16.55 -6.68
N ALA A 75 -0.50 17.16 -7.72
CA ALA A 75 -1.60 18.13 -7.55
C ALA A 75 -2.87 17.52 -6.94
N ALA A 76 -3.02 16.19 -7.02
CA ALA A 76 -4.07 15.43 -6.38
C ALA A 76 -3.47 14.19 -5.71
N GLU A 77 -4.11 13.71 -4.64
CA GLU A 77 -3.75 12.42 -4.02
C GLU A 77 -3.75 11.31 -5.06
N SER A 78 -2.71 10.49 -5.06
CA SER A 78 -2.56 9.38 -6.02
C SER A 78 -3.13 8.06 -5.48
N ILE A 79 -3.30 7.91 -4.17
CA ILE A 79 -4.12 6.83 -3.60
C ILE A 79 -5.59 7.19 -3.81
N CYS A 80 -6.37 6.27 -4.35
CA CYS A 80 -7.77 6.55 -4.66
C CYS A 80 -8.64 6.56 -3.39
N TYR A 81 -9.72 7.36 -3.40
CA TYR A 81 -10.69 7.43 -2.29
C TYR A 81 -11.21 6.04 -1.87
N ALA A 82 -11.35 5.13 -2.82
CA ALA A 82 -11.90 3.80 -2.57
C ALA A 82 -10.94 2.91 -1.77
N THR A 83 -9.63 3.16 -1.85
CA THR A 83 -8.60 2.51 -1.04
C THR A 83 -8.58 3.12 0.36
N THR A 84 -8.55 4.45 0.46
CA THR A 84 -8.57 5.18 1.74
C THR A 84 -9.78 4.78 2.58
N ASN A 85 -10.99 4.91 2.03
CA ASN A 85 -12.24 4.63 2.76
C ASN A 85 -12.32 3.18 3.26
N ARG A 86 -11.81 2.21 2.49
CA ARG A 86 -11.83 0.80 2.92
C ARG A 86 -10.80 0.52 4.01
N GLN A 87 -9.61 1.11 3.93
CA GLN A 87 -8.61 0.94 4.98
C GLN A 87 -9.08 1.59 6.29
N GLU A 88 -9.70 2.76 6.24
CA GLU A 88 -10.30 3.40 7.42
C GLU A 88 -11.39 2.52 8.05
N ALA A 89 -12.33 2.01 7.24
CA ALA A 89 -13.38 1.11 7.74
C ALA A 89 -12.81 -0.16 8.39
N VAL A 90 -11.73 -0.74 7.83
CA VAL A 90 -11.06 -1.89 8.46
C VAL A 90 -10.43 -1.51 9.80
N LYS A 91 -9.76 -0.36 9.90
CA LYS A 91 -9.15 0.09 11.17
C LYS A 91 -10.18 0.24 12.28
N GLU A 92 -11.36 0.76 11.96
CA GLU A 92 -12.43 0.97 12.93
C GLU A 92 -13.08 -0.34 13.40
N THR A 93 -13.03 -1.40 12.59
CA THR A 93 -13.79 -2.64 12.82
C THR A 93 -12.94 -3.85 13.17
N ALA A 94 -11.63 -3.81 12.92
CA ALA A 94 -10.73 -4.94 13.15
C ALA A 94 -10.35 -5.13 14.62
N ALA A 95 -10.34 -4.06 15.41
CA ALA A 95 -9.93 -4.11 16.81
C ALA A 95 -10.84 -5.05 17.62
N GLY A 96 -10.25 -6.10 18.19
CA GLY A 96 -10.98 -7.08 19.01
C GLY A 96 -11.73 -8.16 18.19
N ALA A 97 -11.59 -8.17 16.86
CA ALA A 97 -12.11 -9.27 16.05
C ALA A 97 -11.20 -10.50 16.19
N ASP A 98 -11.76 -11.64 16.58
CA ASP A 98 -11.02 -12.91 16.59
C ASP A 98 -10.66 -13.37 15.17
N LEU A 99 -11.47 -13.00 14.18
CA LEU A 99 -11.27 -13.30 12.76
C LEU A 99 -11.80 -12.18 11.87
N PHE A 100 -10.95 -11.64 11.01
CA PHE A 100 -11.29 -10.64 10.01
C PHE A 100 -11.08 -11.18 8.59
N LEU A 101 -12.17 -11.50 7.89
CA LEU A 101 -12.11 -12.05 6.54
C LEU A 101 -12.17 -10.94 5.49
N VAL A 102 -11.13 -10.85 4.65
CA VAL A 102 -11.11 -9.98 3.48
C VAL A 102 -11.42 -10.81 2.25
N VAL A 103 -12.47 -10.44 1.53
CA VAL A 103 -12.83 -11.12 0.27
C VAL A 103 -12.09 -10.48 -0.90
N GLY A 104 -11.27 -11.25 -1.61
CA GLY A 104 -10.54 -10.75 -2.76
C GLY A 104 -9.63 -11.78 -3.43
N ALA A 105 -9.27 -11.51 -4.67
CA ALA A 105 -8.31 -12.32 -5.41
C ALA A 105 -6.92 -12.24 -4.75
N PRO A 106 -6.13 -13.33 -4.74
CA PRO A 106 -4.81 -13.32 -4.14
C PRO A 106 -3.93 -12.24 -4.76
N ASN A 107 -3.98 -12.03 -6.08
CA ASN A 107 -3.19 -11.01 -6.78
C ASN A 107 -3.70 -9.56 -6.63
N SER A 108 -4.73 -9.30 -5.82
CA SER A 108 -5.24 -7.95 -5.58
C SER A 108 -4.39 -7.20 -4.54
N SER A 109 -3.68 -6.15 -4.96
CA SER A 109 -2.91 -5.29 -4.05
C SER A 109 -3.80 -4.70 -2.96
N ASN A 110 -4.95 -4.10 -3.34
CA ASN A 110 -5.87 -3.51 -2.37
C ASN A 110 -6.37 -4.53 -1.34
N SER A 111 -6.77 -5.73 -1.77
CA SER A 111 -7.28 -6.76 -0.86
C SER A 111 -6.19 -7.25 0.11
N ARG A 112 -4.95 -7.42 -0.35
CA ARG A 112 -3.81 -7.71 0.53
C ARG A 112 -3.55 -6.61 1.55
N ARG A 113 -3.62 -5.33 1.13
CA ARG A 113 -3.46 -4.20 2.06
C ARG A 113 -4.52 -4.23 3.17
N LEU A 114 -5.76 -4.60 2.86
CA LEU A 114 -6.81 -4.68 3.88
C LEU A 114 -6.55 -5.77 4.93
N VAL A 115 -5.95 -6.91 4.56
CA VAL A 115 -5.54 -7.94 5.52
C VAL A 115 -4.49 -7.39 6.47
N GLU A 116 -3.44 -6.78 5.93
CA GLU A 116 -2.36 -6.20 6.74
C GLU A 116 -2.85 -5.07 7.64
N VAL A 117 -3.78 -4.24 7.15
CA VAL A 117 -4.41 -3.18 7.95
C VAL A 117 -5.25 -3.79 9.09
N ALA A 118 -5.99 -4.87 8.86
CA ALA A 118 -6.76 -5.54 9.90
C ALA A 118 -5.86 -6.13 11.00
N GLU A 119 -4.77 -6.80 10.62
CA GLU A 119 -3.79 -7.35 11.56
C GLU A 119 -3.17 -6.25 12.42
N ARG A 120 -2.73 -5.15 11.81
CA ARG A 120 -2.15 -4.00 12.54
C ARG A 120 -3.16 -3.28 13.42
N ALA A 121 -4.44 -3.25 13.03
CA ALA A 121 -5.53 -2.67 13.79
C ALA A 121 -5.99 -3.56 14.96
N GLY A 122 -5.45 -4.77 15.10
CA GLY A 122 -5.66 -5.62 16.28
C GLY A 122 -6.67 -6.74 16.09
N ALA A 123 -6.96 -7.16 14.85
CA ALA A 123 -7.61 -8.45 14.63
C ALA A 123 -6.67 -9.58 15.06
N ALA A 124 -7.17 -10.58 15.79
CA ALA A 124 -6.36 -11.72 16.22
C ALA A 124 -5.88 -12.57 15.03
N MET A 125 -6.68 -12.60 13.96
CA MET A 125 -6.37 -13.24 12.70
C MET A 125 -7.07 -12.50 11.56
N SER A 126 -6.37 -12.24 10.45
CA SER A 126 -6.99 -11.76 9.21
C SER A 126 -6.60 -12.64 8.03
N LEU A 127 -7.57 -12.96 7.17
CA LEU A 127 -7.36 -13.87 6.04
C LEU A 127 -7.89 -13.26 4.74
N LEU A 128 -7.14 -13.45 3.66
CA LEU A 128 -7.61 -13.19 2.29
C LEU A 128 -8.24 -14.46 1.73
N VAL A 129 -9.51 -14.40 1.35
CA VAL A 129 -10.24 -15.53 0.75
C VAL A 129 -10.99 -15.07 -0.51
N GLN A 130 -11.04 -15.90 -1.54
CA GLN A 130 -11.87 -15.63 -2.72
C GLN A 130 -13.28 -16.20 -2.56
N ARG A 131 -13.41 -17.28 -1.79
CA ARG A 131 -14.65 -18.04 -1.64
C ARG A 131 -14.72 -18.67 -0.26
N ALA A 132 -15.93 -18.99 0.19
CA ALA A 132 -16.16 -19.63 1.48
C ALA A 132 -15.43 -20.98 1.64
N SER A 133 -15.20 -21.70 0.54
CA SER A 133 -14.47 -22.98 0.53
C SER A 133 -12.97 -22.84 0.82
N GLU A 134 -12.41 -21.64 0.73
CA GLU A 134 -11.00 -21.36 1.01
C GLU A 134 -10.77 -20.97 2.47
N ILE A 135 -11.83 -20.87 3.27
CA ILE A 135 -11.72 -20.57 4.69
C ILE A 135 -11.21 -21.83 5.40
N PRO A 136 -10.05 -21.78 6.09
CA PRO A 136 -9.46 -22.93 6.75
C PRO A 136 -10.15 -23.19 8.09
N TRP A 137 -11.41 -23.62 8.06
CA TRP A 137 -12.26 -23.81 9.25
C TRP A 137 -11.63 -24.69 10.33
N ASP A 138 -10.79 -25.65 9.94
CA ASP A 138 -10.10 -26.55 10.87
C ASP A 138 -8.90 -25.89 11.59
N GLU A 139 -8.37 -24.80 11.04
CA GLU A 139 -7.26 -24.02 11.62
C GLU A 139 -7.78 -22.83 12.44
N ILE A 140 -9.04 -22.45 12.21
CA ILE A 140 -9.71 -21.36 12.93
C ILE A 140 -10.08 -21.85 14.32
N GLY A 141 -9.46 -21.26 15.33
CA GLY A 141 -9.75 -21.51 16.74
C GLY A 141 -11.15 -21.05 17.15
N ARG A 142 -11.39 -20.97 18.46
CA ARG A 142 -12.68 -20.51 18.98
C ARG A 142 -12.86 -19.02 18.69
N ILE A 143 -13.86 -18.68 17.88
CA ILE A 143 -14.31 -17.30 17.64
C ILE A 143 -15.35 -16.95 18.71
N SER A 144 -15.20 -15.80 19.34
CA SER A 144 -16.19 -15.17 20.22
C SER A 144 -17.11 -14.24 19.43
N THR A 145 -18.34 -14.10 19.93
CA THR A 145 -19.38 -13.20 19.39
C THR A 145 -19.42 -11.89 20.14
#